data_AF-A0AA39G838-F1
#
_entry.id   AF-A0AA39G838-F1
#
_cell.length_a   1.000
_cell.length_b   1.000
_cell.length_c   1.000
_cell.angle_alpha   90.00
_cell.angle_beta   90.00
_cell.angle_gamma   90.00
#
_symmetry.space_group_name_H-M   'P 1'
#
loop_
_entity.id
_entity.type
_entity.pdbx_description
1 polymer ?
#
loop_
_entity_poly.entity_id
_entity_poly.type
_entity_poly.pdbx_seq_one_letter_code
_entity_poly.pdbx_strand_id
1 'polypeptide(L)'
;MAEIVQMFLFLYKSKYRRKYYKYDEDKIEFNITYALLWAVILWVTVFHHTAIASTTTAQLEHTCNPTNCINGYCINGSCICYDGWQGSGCQYCSGKKELTLFDEEEIMNKRNKSKLGINDRNILNELPPYDADLLWFHETIRYKRRMLGRYGTKGLRNVPVGALWPTESEIEDRLEYERVAFPNTLQEDWALIAKRNEEKERKIKLRDEEVTAKMAKVDQWRRDYEAKVAKKEAEIKAAQEKRERLIEDIRREFGYKIDPRDDKFKEALAKKEKEDRKRKKEARKESQNARFMAQLLAQAKADNAETQPNQTTEEKKE
;
A
#
# COMPACT_ATOMS: atom_id res chain seq x y z
N MET A 1 14.04 11.12 -8.93
CA MET A 1 12.69 10.90 -8.35
C MET A 1 12.17 9.49 -8.61
N ALA A 2 12.22 8.98 -9.85
CA ALA A 2 11.76 7.62 -10.17
C ALA A 2 12.56 6.50 -9.45
N GLU A 3 13.88 6.65 -9.32
CA GLU A 3 14.72 5.61 -8.70
C GLU A 3 14.52 5.47 -7.18
N ILE A 4 14.27 6.58 -6.49
CA ILE A 4 14.02 6.58 -5.04
C ILE A 4 12.70 5.85 -4.74
N VAL A 5 11.67 6.09 -5.57
CA VAL A 5 10.37 5.41 -5.44
C VAL A 5 10.48 3.92 -5.75
N GLN A 6 11.32 3.53 -6.71
CA GLN A 6 11.58 2.12 -7.00
C GLN A 6 12.33 1.41 -5.85
N MET A 7 13.28 2.09 -5.20
CA MET A 7 14.00 1.53 -4.06
C MET A 7 13.09 1.34 -2.84
N PHE A 8 12.17 2.28 -2.57
CA PHE A 8 11.18 2.15 -1.50
C PHE A 8 10.15 1.04 -1.78
N LEU A 9 9.71 0.88 -3.03
CA LEU A 9 8.82 -0.23 -3.42
C LEU A 9 9.53 -1.59 -3.34
N PHE A 10 10.83 -1.64 -3.59
CA PHE A 10 11.63 -2.86 -3.44
C PHE A 10 11.78 -3.26 -1.96
N LEU A 11 12.07 -2.30 -1.07
CA LEU A 11 12.14 -2.52 0.37
C LEU A 11 10.76 -2.85 0.98
N TYR A 12 9.69 -2.26 0.46
CA TYR A 12 8.33 -2.58 0.87
C TYR A 12 7.91 -3.99 0.40
N LYS A 13 8.23 -4.38 -0.84
CA LYS A 13 7.97 -5.74 -1.35
C LYS A 13 8.86 -6.81 -0.71
N SER A 14 10.08 -6.48 -0.28
CA SER A 14 10.97 -7.45 0.39
C SER A 14 10.50 -7.76 1.82
N LYS A 15 9.94 -6.78 2.54
CA LYS A 15 9.42 -6.96 3.91
C LYS A 15 8.09 -7.73 3.98
N TYR A 16 7.31 -7.76 2.89
CA TYR A 16 5.99 -8.41 2.83
C TYR A 16 5.90 -9.66 1.94
N ARG A 17 7.03 -10.20 1.44
CA ARG A 17 7.04 -11.48 0.70
C ARG A 17 6.87 -12.66 1.68
N ARG A 18 5.64 -12.82 2.17
CA ARG A 18 5.20 -13.95 3.00
C ARG A 18 5.29 -15.23 2.15
N LYS A 19 6.09 -16.20 2.63
CA LYS A 19 6.24 -17.55 2.08
C LYS A 19 4.85 -18.20 1.89
N TYR A 20 4.47 -18.46 0.65
CA TYR A 20 3.48 -19.45 0.29
C TYR A 20 4.24 -20.77 0.07
N TYR A 21 4.05 -21.75 0.96
CA TYR A 21 4.47 -23.11 0.71
C TYR A 21 3.49 -23.73 -0.27
N LYS A 22 3.98 -24.07 -1.46
CA LYS A 22 3.30 -24.90 -2.44
C LYS A 22 3.57 -26.35 -2.00
N TYR A 23 2.53 -27.10 -1.67
CA TYR A 23 2.65 -28.55 -1.49
C TYR A 23 2.65 -29.16 -2.89
N ASP A 24 3.75 -29.82 -3.26
CA ASP A 24 3.83 -30.63 -4.47
C ASP A 24 3.03 -31.92 -4.26
N GLU A 25 2.16 -32.20 -5.25
CA GLU A 25 1.67 -33.53 -5.56
C GLU A 25 2.85 -34.38 -6.05
N ASP A 26 2.87 -35.66 -5.63
CA ASP A 26 3.45 -36.82 -6.33
C ASP A 26 4.19 -37.76 -5.36
N LYS A 27 3.45 -38.79 -4.89
CA LYS A 27 3.97 -40.14 -4.59
C LYS A 27 2.83 -41.12 -4.35
N ILE A 28 2.06 -41.38 -5.40
CA ILE A 28 1.16 -42.54 -5.51
C ILE A 28 1.95 -43.63 -6.26
N GLU A 29 2.91 -44.24 -5.59
CA GLU A 29 3.58 -45.46 -6.07
C GLU A 29 3.91 -46.37 -4.90
N PHE A 30 2.90 -46.83 -4.15
CA PHE A 30 3.14 -47.91 -3.19
C PHE A 30 1.83 -48.63 -2.85
N ASN A 31 1.33 -49.49 -3.73
CA ASN A 31 0.16 -50.33 -3.37
C ASN A 31 -0.02 -51.63 -4.16
N ILE A 32 1.06 -52.20 -4.73
CA ILE A 32 0.99 -53.54 -5.35
C ILE A 32 1.61 -54.60 -4.43
N THR A 33 2.66 -54.25 -3.68
CA THR A 33 3.33 -55.17 -2.74
C THR A 33 2.48 -55.47 -1.49
N TYR A 34 1.77 -54.48 -0.96
CA TYR A 34 0.86 -54.68 0.19
C TYR A 34 -0.38 -55.52 -0.17
N ALA A 35 -0.91 -55.38 -1.38
CA ALA A 35 -2.06 -56.16 -1.83
C ALA A 35 -1.74 -57.66 -1.93
N LEU A 36 -0.54 -58.01 -2.41
CA LEU A 36 -0.09 -59.41 -2.48
C LEU A 36 0.17 -60.00 -1.09
N LEU A 37 0.71 -59.20 -0.15
CA LEU A 37 0.91 -59.65 1.24
C LEU A 37 -0.42 -59.92 1.96
N TRP A 38 -1.43 -59.08 1.76
CA TRP A 38 -2.77 -59.31 2.33
C TRP A 38 -3.48 -60.52 1.71
N ALA A 39 -3.30 -60.78 0.42
CA ALA A 39 -3.87 -61.96 -0.24
C ALA A 39 -3.30 -63.28 0.31
N VAL A 40 -1.99 -63.34 0.61
CA VAL A 40 -1.34 -64.52 1.20
C VAL A 40 -1.81 -64.74 2.65
N ILE A 41 -1.94 -63.67 3.44
CA ILE A 41 -2.43 -63.76 4.83
C ILE A 41 -3.87 -64.28 4.85
N LEU A 42 -4.74 -63.78 3.97
CA LEU A 42 -6.11 -64.28 3.87
C LEU A 42 -6.16 -65.76 3.46
N TRP A 43 -5.30 -66.18 2.52
CA TRP A 43 -5.25 -67.58 2.10
C TRP A 43 -4.82 -68.52 3.23
N VAL A 44 -3.83 -68.13 4.05
CA VAL A 44 -3.37 -68.91 5.22
C VAL A 44 -4.45 -68.99 6.31
N THR A 45 -5.17 -67.89 6.57
CA THR A 45 -6.25 -67.90 7.57
C THR A 45 -7.44 -68.77 7.14
N VAL A 46 -7.78 -68.80 5.85
CA VAL A 46 -8.85 -69.66 5.33
C VAL A 46 -8.44 -71.14 5.33
N PHE A 47 -7.18 -71.45 5.04
CA PHE A 47 -6.66 -72.83 5.07
C PHE A 47 -6.53 -73.40 6.50
N HIS A 48 -6.34 -72.55 7.51
CA HIS A 48 -6.31 -72.98 8.93
C HIS A 48 -7.69 -73.16 9.56
N HIS A 49 -8.76 -72.60 8.99
CA HIS A 49 -10.11 -72.74 9.54
C HIS A 49 -10.90 -73.97 9.03
N THR A 50 -10.39 -74.73 8.07
CA THR A 50 -11.05 -75.96 7.56
C THR A 50 -10.60 -77.26 8.24
N ALA A 51 -9.75 -77.20 9.28
CA ALA A 51 -9.22 -78.39 9.96
C ALA A 51 -9.60 -78.55 11.44
N ILE A 52 -10.55 -77.77 11.98
CA ILE A 52 -11.03 -77.95 13.36
C ILE A 52 -12.56 -77.87 13.38
N ALA A 53 -13.20 -78.90 12.86
CA ALA A 53 -14.60 -79.20 13.12
C ALA A 53 -14.67 -80.56 13.82
N SER A 54 -14.53 -80.56 15.15
CA SER A 54 -14.96 -81.62 16.07
C SER A 54 -14.69 -81.18 17.51
N THR A 55 -15.74 -80.90 18.30
CA THR A 55 -15.98 -81.51 19.63
C THR A 55 -17.04 -80.74 20.45
N THR A 56 -18.17 -81.42 20.65
CA THR A 56 -18.98 -81.53 21.87
C THR A 56 -19.40 -80.27 22.64
N THR A 57 -20.69 -79.94 22.54
CA THR A 57 -21.45 -79.25 23.58
C THR A 57 -21.68 -80.18 24.78
N ALA A 58 -21.06 -79.90 25.92
CA ALA A 58 -21.46 -80.45 27.21
C ALA A 58 -22.05 -79.31 28.06
N GLN A 59 -23.37 -79.32 28.24
CA GLN A 59 -24.03 -78.50 29.25
C GLN A 59 -23.73 -79.13 30.61
N LEU A 60 -22.90 -78.45 31.40
CA LEU A 60 -22.60 -78.84 32.78
C LEU A 60 -23.62 -78.17 33.70
N GLU A 61 -24.53 -78.95 34.28
CA GLU A 61 -25.40 -78.51 35.37
C GLU A 61 -24.53 -78.21 36.60
N HIS A 62 -24.47 -76.94 36.98
CA HIS A 62 -23.68 -76.49 38.13
C HIS A 62 -24.39 -76.86 39.43
N THR A 63 -23.92 -77.92 40.08
CA THR A 63 -24.21 -78.19 41.50
C THR A 63 -23.08 -77.60 42.35
N CYS A 64 -23.40 -76.72 43.31
CA CYS A 64 -22.41 -76.18 44.24
C CYS A 64 -21.95 -77.23 45.27
N ASN A 65 -20.65 -77.21 45.61
CA ASN A 65 -20.02 -78.00 46.67
C ASN A 65 -19.32 -77.00 47.63
N PRO A 66 -19.14 -77.25 48.94
CA PRO A 66 -18.63 -76.26 49.88
C PRO A 66 -17.18 -75.85 49.61
N THR A 67 -16.47 -76.54 48.72
CA THR A 67 -15.15 -76.17 48.22
C THR A 67 -15.18 -75.21 47.02
N ASN A 68 -16.31 -75.07 46.32
CA ASN A 68 -16.44 -74.23 45.12
C ASN A 68 -17.02 -72.83 45.42
N CYS A 69 -17.69 -72.62 46.55
CA CYS A 69 -18.13 -71.30 46.98
C CYS A 69 -17.05 -70.69 47.89
N ILE A 70 -16.13 -69.91 47.32
CA ILE A 70 -14.93 -69.43 48.04
C ILE A 70 -15.32 -68.44 49.15
N ASN A 71 -16.19 -67.48 48.83
CA ASN A 71 -16.62 -66.38 49.72
C ASN A 71 -18.15 -66.34 49.85
N GLY A 72 -18.75 -67.47 50.25
CA GLY A 72 -20.18 -67.61 50.44
C GLY A 72 -20.54 -68.98 51.02
N TYR A 73 -21.83 -69.32 50.99
CA TYR A 73 -22.32 -70.63 51.38
C TYR A 73 -23.26 -71.22 50.32
N CYS A 74 -23.29 -72.54 50.22
CA CYS A 74 -24.03 -73.29 49.19
C CYS A 74 -25.42 -73.67 49.72
N ILE A 75 -26.49 -73.24 49.05
CA ILE A 75 -27.87 -73.67 49.32
C ILE A 75 -28.51 -74.15 48.03
N ASN A 76 -29.08 -75.36 48.05
CA ASN A 76 -29.87 -75.93 46.96
C ASN A 76 -29.18 -75.87 45.58
N GLY A 77 -27.87 -76.14 45.54
CA GLY A 77 -27.09 -76.16 44.29
C GLY A 77 -26.63 -74.79 43.80
N SER A 78 -26.98 -73.68 44.47
CA SER A 78 -26.53 -72.33 44.14
C SER A 78 -25.67 -71.70 45.27
N CYS A 79 -24.58 -71.03 44.90
CA CYS A 79 -23.76 -70.27 45.87
C CYS A 79 -24.45 -68.93 46.22
N ILE A 80 -24.65 -68.67 47.51
CA ILE A 80 -25.08 -67.37 48.03
C ILE A 80 -23.84 -66.66 48.59
N CYS A 81 -23.52 -65.50 48.03
CA CYS A 81 -22.29 -64.77 48.33
C CYS A 81 -22.46 -63.85 49.54
N TYR A 82 -21.38 -63.67 50.31
CA TYR A 82 -21.34 -62.65 51.36
C TYR A 82 -21.42 -61.24 50.75
N ASP A 83 -21.88 -60.25 51.54
CA ASP A 83 -22.10 -58.88 51.06
C ASP A 83 -20.87 -58.32 50.34
N GLY A 84 -21.08 -57.91 49.08
CA GLY A 84 -20.02 -57.40 48.22
C GLY A 84 -19.27 -58.45 47.40
N TRP A 85 -19.75 -59.69 47.27
CA TRP A 85 -19.22 -60.71 46.35
C TRP A 85 -20.27 -61.16 45.32
N GLN A 86 -19.83 -61.45 44.09
CA GLN A 86 -20.66 -61.82 42.94
C GLN A 86 -20.00 -62.94 42.09
N GLY A 87 -20.80 -63.61 41.25
CA GLY A 87 -20.39 -64.71 40.37
C GLY A 87 -20.87 -66.09 40.84
N SER A 88 -20.84 -67.09 39.95
CA SER A 88 -21.38 -68.44 40.20
C SER A 88 -20.73 -69.18 41.39
N GLY A 89 -19.49 -68.84 41.74
CA GLY A 89 -18.76 -69.33 42.92
C GLY A 89 -18.37 -68.24 43.93
N CYS A 90 -18.99 -67.05 43.88
CA CYS A 90 -18.63 -65.90 44.73
C CYS A 90 -17.15 -65.48 44.60
N GLN A 91 -16.64 -65.58 43.37
CA GLN A 91 -15.23 -65.37 43.05
C GLN A 91 -14.85 -63.90 42.83
N TYR A 92 -15.83 -63.03 42.55
CA TYR A 92 -15.57 -61.63 42.24
C TYR A 92 -16.03 -60.73 43.37
N CYS A 93 -15.14 -59.89 43.90
CA CYS A 93 -15.53 -58.85 44.84
C CYS A 93 -16.16 -57.67 44.07
N SER A 94 -17.38 -57.31 44.43
CA SER A 94 -18.13 -56.13 43.97
C SER A 94 -17.81 -54.86 44.75
N GLY A 95 -16.75 -54.89 45.57
CA GLY A 95 -16.27 -53.72 46.29
C GLY A 95 -15.95 -52.57 45.33
N LYS A 96 -16.36 -51.36 45.69
CA LYS A 96 -15.81 -50.13 45.10
C LYS A 96 -14.30 -50.17 45.28
N LYS A 97 -13.55 -50.40 44.20
CA LYS A 97 -12.12 -50.10 44.22
C LYS A 97 -11.99 -48.60 44.41
N GLU A 98 -11.29 -48.19 45.45
CA GLU A 98 -10.81 -46.82 45.57
C GLU A 98 -9.89 -46.59 44.37
N LEU A 99 -10.32 -45.71 43.46
CA LEU A 99 -9.59 -45.43 42.23
C LEU A 99 -8.31 -44.71 42.61
N THR A 100 -7.18 -45.24 42.17
CA THR A 100 -5.93 -44.51 42.26
C THR A 100 -5.94 -43.36 41.26
N LEU A 101 -5.11 -42.33 41.46
CA LEU A 101 -4.97 -41.22 40.51
C LEU A 101 -4.64 -41.72 39.08
N PHE A 102 -3.86 -42.80 38.99
CA PHE A 102 -3.56 -43.46 37.71
C PHE A 102 -4.81 -44.05 37.05
N ASP A 103 -5.70 -44.68 37.83
CA ASP A 103 -6.96 -45.22 37.32
C ASP A 103 -7.89 -44.08 36.85
N GLU A 104 -7.92 -42.95 37.56
CA GLU A 104 -8.72 -41.78 37.17
C GLU A 104 -8.23 -41.16 35.85
N GLU A 105 -6.91 -41.00 35.69
CA GLU A 105 -6.30 -40.52 34.45
C GLU A 105 -6.59 -41.48 33.28
N GLU A 106 -6.48 -42.79 33.50
CA GLU A 106 -6.77 -43.79 32.48
C GLU A 106 -8.25 -43.77 32.06
N ILE A 107 -9.17 -43.63 33.03
CA ILE A 107 -10.60 -43.47 32.76
C ILE A 107 -10.86 -42.18 31.97
N MET A 108 -10.22 -41.07 32.34
CA MET A 108 -10.35 -39.80 31.61
C MET A 108 -9.82 -39.89 30.18
N ASN A 109 -8.74 -40.65 29.96
CA ASN A 109 -8.22 -40.94 28.63
C ASN A 109 -9.19 -41.80 27.81
N LYS A 110 -9.78 -42.84 28.40
CA LYS A 110 -10.81 -43.67 27.76
C LYS A 110 -12.09 -42.89 27.44
N ARG A 111 -12.47 -41.92 28.28
CA ARG A 111 -13.61 -41.02 28.05
C ARG A 111 -13.34 -39.96 26.98
N ASN A 112 -12.08 -39.67 26.68
CA ASN A 112 -11.71 -38.69 25.67
C ASN A 112 -11.99 -39.21 24.25
N LYS A 113 -13.20 -38.93 23.74
CA LYS A 113 -13.61 -39.30 22.37
C LYS A 113 -13.06 -38.39 21.28
N SER A 114 -12.52 -37.22 21.65
CA SER A 114 -12.09 -36.20 20.68
C SER A 114 -10.87 -36.60 19.85
N LYS A 115 -10.05 -37.54 20.36
CA LYS A 115 -8.76 -37.94 19.80
C LYS A 115 -7.78 -36.76 19.56
N LEU A 116 -8.07 -35.59 20.10
CA LEU A 116 -7.18 -34.43 20.08
C LEU A 116 -5.93 -34.73 20.92
N GLY A 117 -4.79 -34.20 20.49
CA GLY A 117 -3.58 -34.21 21.29
C GLY A 117 -3.79 -33.47 22.61
N ILE A 118 -3.00 -33.80 23.63
CA ILE A 118 -3.16 -33.19 24.96
C ILE A 118 -3.01 -31.66 24.92
N ASN A 119 -2.11 -31.17 24.06
CA ASN A 119 -1.86 -29.74 23.87
C ASN A 119 -3.07 -29.01 23.25
N ASP A 120 -3.69 -29.60 22.23
CA ASP A 120 -4.85 -29.02 21.56
C ASP A 120 -6.08 -29.02 22.48
N ARG A 121 -6.22 -30.08 23.28
CA ARG A 121 -7.24 -30.16 24.32
C ARG A 121 -7.02 -29.11 25.41
N ASN A 122 -5.77 -28.87 25.82
CA ASN A 122 -5.45 -27.81 26.77
C ASN A 122 -5.82 -26.44 26.21
N ILE A 123 -5.53 -26.17 24.93
CA ILE A 123 -5.94 -24.93 24.26
C ILE A 123 -7.46 -24.76 24.29
N LEU A 124 -8.22 -25.83 23.97
CA LEU A 124 -9.68 -25.81 24.00
C LEU A 124 -10.23 -25.51 25.40
N ASN A 125 -9.55 -26.01 26.44
CA ASN A 125 -9.93 -25.82 27.84
C ASN A 125 -9.29 -24.58 28.48
N GLU A 126 -8.72 -23.67 27.68
CA GLU A 126 -8.07 -22.45 28.17
C GLU A 126 -6.94 -22.72 29.17
N LEU A 127 -6.25 -23.84 29.00
CA LEU A 127 -5.06 -24.23 29.73
C LEU A 127 -3.80 -24.03 28.87
N PRO A 128 -2.63 -23.87 29.50
CA PRO A 128 -1.36 -23.83 28.78
C PRO A 128 -1.19 -25.09 27.91
N PRO A 129 -0.83 -24.94 26.62
CA PRO A 129 -0.71 -26.07 25.70
C PRO A 129 0.41 -27.03 26.06
N TYR A 130 1.53 -26.52 26.57
CA TYR A 130 2.72 -27.32 26.85
C TYR A 130 3.09 -27.19 28.33
N ASP A 131 3.52 -28.30 28.93
CA ASP A 131 3.99 -28.31 30.31
C ASP A 131 5.45 -27.85 30.44
N ALA A 132 6.23 -27.96 29.36
CA ALA A 132 7.63 -27.55 29.29
C ALA A 132 7.93 -26.65 28.08
N ASP A 133 9.03 -25.91 28.16
CA ASP A 133 9.54 -25.07 27.08
C ASP A 133 10.18 -25.98 26.00
N LEU A 134 9.38 -26.39 25.02
CA LEU A 134 9.86 -27.28 23.93
C LEU A 134 10.73 -26.60 22.87
N LEU A 135 10.51 -25.30 22.64
CA LEU A 135 11.14 -24.55 21.55
C LEU A 135 11.85 -23.33 22.14
N TRP A 136 12.97 -22.92 21.53
CA TRP A 136 13.80 -21.81 22.01
C TRP A 136 13.01 -20.52 22.28
N PHE A 137 11.95 -20.25 21.50
CA PHE A 137 11.15 -19.05 21.69
C PHE A 137 10.22 -19.12 22.90
N HIS A 138 9.91 -20.30 23.44
CA HIS A 138 9.13 -20.45 24.68
C HIS A 138 9.86 -19.85 25.88
N GLU A 139 11.19 -19.92 25.87
CA GLU A 139 12.03 -19.36 26.93
C GLU A 139 12.06 -17.83 26.92
N THR A 140 11.75 -17.20 25.77
CA THR A 140 11.82 -15.74 25.61
C THR A 140 10.80 -15.02 26.48
N ILE A 141 11.19 -13.84 26.99
CA ILE A 141 10.30 -12.95 27.76
C ILE A 141 9.04 -12.60 26.96
N ARG A 142 9.16 -12.44 25.63
CA ARG A 142 8.03 -12.17 24.74
C ARG A 142 6.97 -13.27 24.78
N TYR A 143 7.37 -14.53 24.71
CA TYR A 143 6.43 -15.65 24.77
C TYR A 143 5.80 -15.75 26.16
N LYS A 144 6.59 -15.59 27.23
CA LYS A 144 6.10 -15.63 28.61
C LYS A 144 5.09 -14.50 28.90
N ARG A 145 5.32 -13.28 28.39
CA ARG A 145 4.34 -12.17 28.43
C ARG A 145 3.03 -12.54 27.74
N ARG A 146 3.10 -13.20 26.57
CA ARG A 146 1.91 -13.68 25.84
C ARG A 146 1.16 -14.77 26.62
N MET A 147 1.89 -15.70 27.24
CA MET A 147 1.31 -16.77 28.05
C MET A 147 0.64 -16.23 29.31
N LEU A 148 1.26 -15.26 29.99
CA LEU A 148 0.65 -14.55 31.11
C LEU A 148 -0.66 -13.87 30.68
N GLY A 149 -0.65 -13.14 29.56
CA GLY A 149 -1.83 -12.43 29.08
C GLY A 149 -3.00 -13.34 28.69
N ARG A 150 -2.74 -14.60 28.29
CA ARG A 150 -3.78 -15.55 27.87
C ARG A 150 -4.25 -16.47 28.98
N TYR A 151 -3.31 -17.00 29.78
CA TYR A 151 -3.55 -18.08 30.74
C TYR A 151 -3.28 -17.65 32.19
N GLY A 152 -2.97 -16.37 32.43
CA GLY A 152 -2.64 -15.86 33.75
C GLY A 152 -1.35 -16.47 34.31
N THR A 153 -1.28 -16.57 35.64
CA THR A 153 -0.12 -17.11 36.36
C THR A 153 0.16 -18.58 36.04
N LYS A 154 -0.87 -19.36 35.68
CA LYS A 154 -0.73 -20.77 35.24
C LYS A 154 0.15 -20.88 33.99
N GLY A 155 0.10 -19.89 33.10
CA GLY A 155 0.93 -19.85 31.89
C GLY A 155 2.41 -19.57 32.13
N LEU A 156 2.80 -19.12 33.34
CA LEU A 156 4.18 -18.74 33.65
C LEU A 156 5.04 -19.87 34.20
N ARG A 157 4.47 -21.05 34.49
CA ARG A 157 5.21 -22.25 34.89
C ARG A 157 6.34 -21.95 35.90
N ASN A 158 5.97 -21.27 37.00
CA ASN A 158 6.85 -20.88 38.11
C ASN A 158 7.80 -19.68 37.87
N VAL A 159 7.67 -18.97 36.75
CA VAL A 159 8.35 -17.68 36.56
C VAL A 159 7.58 -16.59 37.31
N PRO A 160 8.23 -15.76 38.16
CA PRO A 160 7.55 -14.67 38.84
C PRO A 160 7.11 -13.61 37.82
N VAL A 161 5.92 -13.05 38.01
CA VAL A 161 5.35 -12.00 37.13
C VAL A 161 6.28 -10.79 37.02
N GLY A 162 7.00 -10.46 38.11
CA GLY A 162 7.99 -9.39 38.17
C GLY A 162 9.09 -9.50 37.11
N ALA A 163 9.51 -10.71 36.76
CA ALA A 163 10.57 -10.95 35.76
C ALA A 163 10.15 -10.57 34.33
N LEU A 164 8.86 -10.29 34.10
CA LEU A 164 8.37 -9.84 32.80
C LEU A 164 8.39 -8.32 32.65
N TRP A 165 8.65 -7.57 33.71
CA TRP A 165 8.85 -6.13 33.60
C TRP A 165 10.20 -5.85 32.91
N PRO A 166 10.32 -4.70 32.22
CA PRO A 166 11.61 -4.29 31.67
C PRO A 166 12.68 -4.20 32.76
N THR A 167 13.91 -4.54 32.41
CA THR A 167 15.07 -4.32 33.28
C THR A 167 15.43 -2.83 33.29
N GLU A 168 16.22 -2.40 34.28
CA GLU A 168 16.71 -1.03 34.38
C GLU A 168 17.43 -0.59 33.09
N SER A 169 18.29 -1.45 32.53
CA SER A 169 18.96 -1.19 31.25
C SER A 169 17.98 -1.03 30.08
N GLU A 170 16.93 -1.86 29.99
CA GLU A 170 15.90 -1.72 28.95
C GLU A 170 15.08 -0.43 29.09
N ILE A 171 14.96 0.09 30.32
CA ILE A 171 14.31 1.36 30.61
C ILE A 171 15.21 2.51 30.16
N GLU A 172 16.50 2.47 30.49
CA GLU A 172 17.48 3.46 30.04
C GLU A 172 17.53 3.55 28.52
N ASP A 173 17.63 2.43 27.82
CA ASP A 173 17.61 2.36 26.35
C ASP A 173 16.33 2.99 25.77
N ARG A 174 15.19 2.75 26.41
CA ARG A 174 13.90 3.32 25.99
C ARG A 174 13.86 4.83 26.21
N LEU A 175 14.36 5.31 27.34
CA LEU A 175 14.41 6.73 27.66
C LEU A 175 15.38 7.47 26.73
N GLU A 176 16.50 6.85 26.36
CA GLU A 176 17.41 7.40 25.34
C GLU A 176 16.72 7.48 23.98
N TYR A 177 16.05 6.40 23.55
CA TYR A 177 15.29 6.41 22.31
C TYR A 177 14.22 7.51 22.29
N GLU A 178 13.44 7.65 23.36
CA GLU A 178 12.42 8.70 23.47
C GLU A 178 13.05 10.09 23.39
N ARG A 179 14.16 10.33 24.08
CA ARG A 179 14.89 11.61 24.04
C ARG A 179 15.43 11.94 22.65
N VAL A 180 15.97 10.95 21.94
CA VAL A 180 16.58 11.14 20.62
C VAL A 180 15.52 11.25 19.52
N ALA A 181 14.50 10.39 19.53
CA ALA A 181 13.46 10.35 18.52
C ALA A 181 12.42 11.48 18.71
N PHE A 182 12.12 11.83 19.95
CA PHE A 182 11.09 12.80 20.35
C PHE A 182 11.68 13.83 21.33
N PRO A 183 12.54 14.74 20.85
CA PRO A 183 13.27 15.67 21.72
C PRO A 183 12.38 16.75 22.35
N ASN A 184 11.26 17.10 21.72
CA ASN A 184 10.40 18.17 22.16
C ASN A 184 9.29 17.66 23.08
N THR A 185 8.90 18.50 24.03
CA THR A 185 7.66 18.32 24.77
C THR A 185 6.44 18.66 23.90
N LEU A 186 5.27 18.14 24.29
CA LEU A 186 4.03 18.41 23.58
C LEU A 186 3.71 19.91 23.47
N GLN A 187 4.03 20.68 24.52
CA GLN A 187 3.81 22.12 24.58
C GLN A 187 4.73 22.88 23.61
N GLU A 188 5.99 22.46 23.50
CA GLU A 188 6.94 23.04 22.55
C GLU A 188 6.53 22.75 21.10
N ASP A 189 6.07 21.52 20.83
CA ASP A 189 5.56 21.16 19.51
C ASP A 189 4.34 22.00 19.11
N TRP A 190 3.43 22.28 20.04
CA TRP A 190 2.32 23.20 19.79
C TRP A 190 2.80 24.62 19.46
N ALA A 191 3.81 25.12 20.17
CA ALA A 191 4.41 26.42 19.87
C ALA A 191 5.08 26.44 18.48
N LEU A 192 5.77 25.36 18.09
CA LEU A 192 6.37 25.21 16.76
C LEU A 192 5.31 25.16 15.67
N ILE A 193 4.20 24.45 15.90
CA ILE A 193 3.07 24.39 14.97
C ILE A 193 2.45 25.78 14.81
N ALA A 194 2.23 26.51 15.91
CA ALA A 194 1.71 27.88 15.87
C ALA A 194 2.60 28.81 15.02
N LYS A 195 3.92 28.82 15.29
CA LYS A 195 4.90 29.60 14.49
C LYS A 195 4.87 29.24 13.01
N ARG A 196 4.83 27.94 12.69
CA ARG A 196 4.76 27.46 11.31
C ARG A 196 3.47 27.92 10.61
N ASN A 197 2.36 27.98 11.33
CA ASN A 197 1.09 28.46 10.79
C ASN A 197 1.15 29.97 10.51
N GLU A 198 1.67 30.77 11.45
CA GLU A 198 1.87 32.21 11.25
C GLU A 198 2.77 32.53 10.04
N GLU A 199 3.85 31.77 9.84
CA GLU A 199 4.72 31.92 8.67
C GLU A 199 4.01 31.57 7.36
N LYS A 200 3.19 30.51 7.37
CA LYS A 200 2.39 30.12 6.21
C LYS A 200 1.36 31.19 5.87
N GLU A 201 0.65 31.71 6.87
CA GLU A 201 -0.31 32.81 6.69
C GLU A 201 0.36 34.06 6.12
N ARG A 202 1.55 34.42 6.62
CA ARG A 202 2.34 35.53 6.05
C ARG A 202 2.69 35.30 4.58
N LYS A 203 3.12 34.09 4.21
CA LYS A 203 3.42 33.75 2.81
C LYS A 203 2.17 33.78 1.91
N ILE A 204 1.02 33.34 2.42
CA ILE A 204 -0.25 33.38 1.70
C ILE A 204 -0.64 34.85 1.45
N LYS A 205 -0.60 35.71 2.48
CA LYS A 205 -0.92 37.13 2.35
C LYS A 205 -0.04 37.83 1.31
N LEU A 206 1.28 37.63 1.37
CA LEU A 206 2.22 38.20 0.39
C LEU A 206 1.92 37.72 -1.04
N ARG A 207 1.59 36.44 -1.20
CA ARG A 207 1.20 35.88 -2.51
C ARG A 207 -0.10 36.50 -3.01
N ASP A 208 -1.09 36.67 -2.15
CA ASP A 208 -2.38 37.25 -2.52
C ASP A 208 -2.22 38.74 -2.91
N GLU A 209 -1.38 39.49 -2.20
CA GLU A 209 -0.99 40.86 -2.57
C GLU A 209 -0.31 40.90 -3.95
N GLU A 210 0.60 39.97 -4.24
CA GLU A 210 1.24 39.89 -5.56
C GLU A 210 0.25 39.53 -6.67
N VAL A 211 -0.63 38.55 -6.42
CA VAL A 211 -1.66 38.11 -7.37
C VAL A 211 -2.63 39.26 -7.63
N THR A 212 -3.10 39.96 -6.61
CA THR A 212 -4.02 41.10 -6.78
C THR A 212 -3.36 42.23 -7.59
N ALA A 213 -2.10 42.55 -7.33
CA ALA A 213 -1.34 43.53 -8.12
C ALA A 213 -1.16 43.12 -9.60
N LYS A 214 -0.99 41.82 -9.88
CA LYS A 214 -0.92 41.28 -11.24
C LYS A 214 -2.29 41.27 -11.90
N MET A 215 -3.35 40.88 -11.19
CA MET A 215 -4.72 40.83 -11.70
C MET A 215 -5.20 42.21 -12.15
N ALA A 216 -4.82 43.28 -11.44
CA ALA A 216 -5.13 44.66 -11.85
C ALA A 216 -4.52 45.04 -13.23
N LYS A 217 -3.42 44.39 -13.65
CA LYS A 217 -2.74 44.65 -14.94
C LYS A 217 -3.19 43.74 -16.08
N VAL A 218 -4.03 42.73 -15.80
CA VAL A 218 -4.44 41.72 -16.79
C VAL A 218 -5.18 42.36 -17.96
N ASP A 219 -6.08 43.31 -17.72
CA ASP A 219 -6.85 43.95 -18.78
C ASP A 219 -5.96 44.78 -19.72
N GLN A 220 -4.94 45.43 -19.17
CA GLN A 220 -3.93 46.14 -19.97
C GLN A 220 -3.15 45.14 -20.83
N TRP A 221 -2.65 44.06 -20.25
CA TRP A 221 -1.90 43.03 -20.98
C TRP A 221 -2.74 42.37 -22.07
N ARG A 222 -4.04 42.16 -21.83
CA ARG A 222 -4.98 41.65 -22.83
C ARG A 222 -5.07 42.59 -24.03
N ARG A 223 -5.28 43.89 -23.80
CA ARG A 223 -5.35 44.88 -24.89
C ARG A 223 -4.04 44.98 -25.66
N ASP A 224 -2.91 44.99 -24.96
CA ASP A 224 -1.59 45.04 -25.58
C ASP A 224 -1.32 43.78 -26.44
N TYR A 225 -1.79 42.62 -25.99
CA TYR A 225 -1.70 41.37 -26.73
C TYR A 225 -2.62 41.37 -27.95
N GLU A 226 -3.89 41.71 -27.79
CA GLU A 226 -4.86 41.81 -28.89
C GLU A 226 -4.39 42.81 -29.96
N ALA A 227 -3.81 43.95 -29.56
CA ALA A 227 -3.23 44.91 -30.49
C ALA A 227 -2.04 44.33 -31.27
N LYS A 228 -1.20 43.48 -30.64
CA LYS A 228 -0.12 42.77 -31.36
C LYS A 228 -0.67 41.75 -32.33
N VAL A 229 -1.69 40.99 -31.95
CA VAL A 229 -2.38 40.03 -32.83
C VAL A 229 -2.97 40.77 -34.03
N ALA A 230 -3.74 41.84 -33.81
CA ALA A 230 -4.33 42.63 -34.89
C ALA A 230 -3.29 43.24 -35.84
N LYS A 231 -2.16 43.74 -35.31
CA LYS A 231 -1.05 44.23 -36.14
C LYS A 231 -0.47 43.11 -37.01
N LYS A 232 -0.27 41.92 -36.44
CA LYS A 232 0.26 40.76 -37.18
C LYS A 232 -0.72 40.27 -38.24
N GLU A 233 -2.01 40.21 -37.92
CA GLU A 233 -3.05 39.88 -38.88
C GLU A 233 -3.13 40.89 -40.02
N ALA A 234 -3.03 42.19 -39.71
CA ALA A 234 -2.99 43.25 -40.72
C ALA A 234 -1.72 43.17 -41.60
N GLU A 235 -0.56 42.87 -41.03
CA GLU A 235 0.69 42.63 -41.77
C GLU A 235 0.55 41.44 -42.72
N ILE A 236 -0.05 40.33 -42.25
CA ILE A 236 -0.30 39.13 -43.05
C ILE A 236 -1.27 39.44 -44.19
N LYS A 237 -2.40 40.09 -43.92
CA LYS A 237 -3.39 40.48 -44.94
C LYS A 237 -2.79 41.45 -45.96
N ALA A 238 -2.06 42.47 -45.51
CA ALA A 238 -1.40 43.41 -46.41
C ALA A 238 -0.30 42.74 -47.27
N ALA A 239 0.36 41.70 -46.74
CA ALA A 239 1.31 40.90 -47.52
C ALA A 239 0.59 40.02 -48.55
N GLN A 240 -0.55 39.42 -48.20
CA GLN A 240 -1.41 38.68 -49.13
C GLN A 240 -1.90 39.58 -50.27
N GLU A 241 -2.49 40.75 -49.96
CA GLU A 241 -2.96 41.71 -50.96
C GLU A 241 -1.84 42.25 -51.85
N LYS A 242 -0.65 42.50 -51.29
CA LYS A 242 0.52 42.89 -52.11
C LYS A 242 0.95 41.78 -53.05
N ARG A 243 0.95 40.53 -52.55
CA ARG A 243 1.29 39.36 -53.35
C ARG A 243 0.27 39.15 -54.47
N GLU A 244 -1.03 39.25 -54.18
CA GLU A 244 -2.10 39.13 -55.16
C GLU A 244 -2.02 40.22 -56.22
N ARG A 245 -1.77 41.49 -55.83
CA ARG A 245 -1.54 42.58 -56.78
C ARG A 245 -0.36 42.32 -57.72
N LEU A 246 0.78 41.88 -57.17
CA LEU A 246 1.95 41.53 -57.98
C LEU A 246 1.66 40.37 -58.94
N ILE A 247 0.92 39.35 -58.49
CA ILE A 247 0.52 38.23 -59.34
C ILE A 247 -0.39 38.72 -60.48
N GLU A 248 -1.35 39.61 -60.20
CA GLU A 248 -2.29 40.12 -61.18
C GLU A 248 -1.63 41.05 -62.21
N ASP A 249 -0.72 41.92 -61.77
CA ASP A 249 0.07 42.77 -62.68
C ASP A 249 0.96 41.93 -63.61
N ILE A 250 1.55 40.85 -63.09
CA ILE A 250 2.31 39.89 -63.90
C ILE A 250 1.38 39.18 -64.90
N ARG A 251 0.20 38.72 -64.48
CA ARG A 251 -0.79 38.11 -65.40
C ARG A 251 -1.19 39.04 -66.54
N ARG A 252 -1.33 40.34 -66.26
CA ARG A 252 -1.61 41.37 -67.28
C ARG A 252 -0.46 41.56 -68.27
N GLU A 253 0.78 41.46 -67.82
CA GLU A 253 1.97 41.61 -68.66
C GLU A 253 2.19 40.42 -69.60
N PHE A 254 1.83 39.20 -69.17
CA PHE A 254 1.99 37.99 -69.98
C PHE A 254 0.76 37.63 -70.85
N GLY A 255 -0.46 38.00 -70.45
CA GLY A 255 -1.67 37.81 -71.27
C GLY A 255 -2.22 36.37 -71.35
N TYR A 256 -1.65 35.41 -70.61
CA TYR A 256 -2.14 34.04 -70.45
C TYR A 256 -1.96 33.54 -69.01
N LYS A 257 -2.66 32.46 -68.63
CA LYS A 257 -2.60 31.91 -67.25
C LYS A 257 -1.26 31.18 -67.03
N ILE A 258 -0.37 31.79 -66.25
CA ILE A 258 0.94 31.23 -65.84
C ILE A 258 0.86 30.79 -64.38
N ASP A 259 1.45 29.63 -64.07
CA ASP A 259 1.48 29.11 -62.70
C ASP A 259 2.55 29.83 -61.86
N PRO A 260 2.26 30.24 -60.60
CA PRO A 260 3.21 30.96 -59.75
C PRO A 260 4.51 30.21 -59.39
N ARG A 261 4.64 28.93 -59.77
CA ARG A 261 5.81 28.09 -59.51
C ARG A 261 6.78 28.04 -60.69
N ASP A 262 6.39 28.53 -61.86
CA ASP A 262 7.21 28.52 -63.08
C ASP A 262 8.39 29.49 -62.98
N ASP A 263 9.51 29.11 -63.59
CA ASP A 263 10.76 29.89 -63.48
C ASP A 263 10.68 31.25 -64.16
N LYS A 264 9.94 31.35 -65.28
CA LYS A 264 9.65 32.62 -65.96
C LYS A 264 8.86 33.58 -65.07
N PHE A 265 7.95 33.06 -64.24
CA PHE A 265 7.18 33.86 -63.29
C PHE A 265 8.06 34.40 -62.16
N LYS A 266 8.97 33.58 -61.63
CA LYS A 266 9.94 33.99 -60.60
C LYS A 266 10.86 35.09 -61.09
N GLU A 267 11.34 35.02 -62.34
CA GLU A 267 12.17 36.07 -62.93
C GLU A 267 11.43 37.40 -63.10
N ALA A 268 10.17 37.35 -63.57
CA ALA A 268 9.33 38.54 -63.72
C ALA A 268 8.98 39.17 -62.37
N LEU A 269 8.64 38.36 -61.37
CA LEU A 269 8.39 38.82 -60.00
C LEU A 269 9.64 39.47 -59.39
N ALA A 270 10.82 38.86 -59.58
CA ALA A 270 12.08 39.42 -59.09
C ALA A 270 12.44 40.77 -59.76
N LYS A 271 12.04 41.00 -61.03
CA LYS A 271 12.23 42.29 -61.71
C LYS A 271 11.30 43.36 -61.12
N LYS A 272 10.00 43.06 -60.96
CA LYS A 272 9.02 43.99 -60.37
C LYS A 272 9.34 44.33 -58.92
N GLU A 273 9.75 43.34 -58.11
CA GLU A 273 10.18 43.59 -56.73
C GLU A 273 11.42 44.49 -56.65
N LYS A 274 12.37 44.36 -57.58
CA LYS A 274 13.54 45.25 -57.67
C LYS A 274 13.13 46.68 -58.03
N GLU A 275 12.19 46.86 -58.95
CA GLU A 275 11.64 48.16 -59.33
C GLU A 275 10.87 48.81 -58.18
N ASP A 276 9.97 48.09 -57.53
CA ASP A 276 9.22 48.56 -56.36
C ASP A 276 10.15 48.88 -55.17
N ARG A 277 11.22 48.11 -54.99
CA ARG A 277 12.23 48.39 -53.96
C ARG A 277 13.01 49.68 -54.25
N LYS A 278 13.28 49.99 -55.52
CA LYS A 278 13.89 51.28 -55.91
C LYS A 278 12.93 52.44 -55.65
N ARG A 279 11.68 52.33 -56.11
CA ARG A 279 10.62 53.33 -55.87
C ARG A 279 10.36 53.57 -54.38
N LYS A 280 10.30 52.52 -53.55
CA LYS A 280 10.17 52.65 -52.09
C LYS A 280 11.38 53.30 -51.42
N LYS A 281 12.59 53.07 -51.94
CA LYS A 281 13.81 53.73 -51.43
C LYS A 281 13.84 55.22 -51.78
N GLU A 282 13.41 55.59 -52.98
CA GLU A 282 13.31 56.98 -53.42
C GLU A 282 12.24 57.74 -52.62
N ALA A 283 11.03 57.18 -52.48
CA ALA A 283 9.98 57.75 -51.62
C ALA A 283 10.40 57.86 -50.14
N ARG A 284 11.23 56.92 -49.64
CA ARG A 284 11.81 57.01 -48.29
C ARG A 284 12.81 58.15 -48.16
N LYS A 285 13.65 58.39 -49.18
CA LYS A 285 14.57 59.54 -49.21
C LYS A 285 13.81 60.86 -49.29
N GLU A 286 12.77 60.92 -50.12
CA GLU A 286 11.92 62.11 -50.27
C GLU A 286 11.16 62.44 -48.97
N SER A 287 10.57 61.44 -48.32
CA SER A 287 9.91 61.65 -47.01
C SER A 287 10.90 62.01 -45.89
N GLN A 288 12.15 61.50 -45.94
CA GLN A 288 13.21 61.94 -45.03
C GLN A 288 13.59 63.39 -45.27
N ASN A 289 13.77 63.80 -46.53
CA ASN A 289 14.06 65.18 -46.92
C ASN A 289 12.91 66.11 -46.52
N ALA A 290 11.65 65.69 -46.72
CA ALA A 290 10.47 66.47 -46.30
C ALA A 290 10.36 66.60 -44.78
N ARG A 291 10.64 65.54 -44.01
CA ARG A 291 10.69 65.61 -42.53
C ARG A 291 11.80 66.53 -42.04
N PHE A 292 12.96 66.49 -42.68
CA PHE A 292 14.09 67.35 -42.37
C PHE A 292 13.77 68.83 -42.67
N MET A 293 13.17 69.11 -43.83
CA MET A 293 12.71 70.46 -44.19
C MET A 293 11.61 70.97 -43.25
N ALA A 294 10.68 70.12 -42.83
CA ALA A 294 9.65 70.49 -41.86
C ALA A 294 10.23 70.80 -40.46
N GLN A 295 11.26 70.05 -40.05
CA GLN A 295 11.98 70.31 -38.80
C GLN A 295 12.74 71.64 -38.83
N LEU A 296 13.37 71.98 -39.96
CA LEU A 296 14.03 73.27 -40.18
C LEU A 296 13.02 74.44 -40.17
N LEU A 297 11.86 74.28 -40.81
CA LEU A 297 10.80 75.28 -40.80
C LEU A 297 10.16 75.45 -39.40
N ALA A 298 10.09 74.38 -38.60
CA ALA A 298 9.62 74.44 -37.21
C ALA A 298 10.62 75.17 -36.31
N GLN A 299 11.93 74.95 -36.51
CA GLN A 299 12.99 75.72 -35.84
C GLN A 299 12.94 77.20 -36.24
N ALA A 300 12.86 77.52 -37.54
CA ALA A 300 12.75 78.91 -38.01
C ALA A 300 11.47 79.63 -37.53
N LYS A 301 10.39 78.90 -37.24
CA LYS A 301 9.17 79.47 -36.63
C LYS A 301 9.32 79.69 -35.12
N ALA A 302 10.05 78.84 -34.41
CA ALA A 302 10.41 79.07 -33.02
C ALA A 302 11.33 80.31 -32.90
N ASP A 303 12.26 80.48 -33.84
CA ASP A 303 13.22 81.59 -33.87
C ASP A 303 12.57 82.95 -34.28
N ASN A 304 11.46 82.94 -35.02
CA ASN A 304 10.72 84.17 -35.41
C ASN A 304 9.61 84.58 -34.42
N ALA A 305 9.20 83.70 -33.51
CA ALA A 305 8.22 84.02 -32.45
C ALA A 305 8.84 84.83 -31.31
N GLU A 306 10.16 84.93 -31.23
CA GLU A 306 10.88 85.76 -30.25
C GLU A 306 11.14 87.21 -30.75
N THR A 307 10.75 87.56 -31.98
CA THR A 307 11.14 88.83 -32.64
C THR A 307 9.96 89.69 -33.15
N GLN A 308 8.87 89.81 -32.39
CA GLN A 308 7.94 90.94 -32.52
C GLN A 308 7.86 91.74 -31.20
N PRO A 309 8.40 92.98 -31.16
CA PRO A 309 8.37 93.83 -29.97
C PRO A 309 7.02 94.56 -29.81
N ASN A 310 6.65 94.64 -28.54
CA ASN A 310 5.53 95.32 -27.92
C ASN A 310 5.56 96.84 -28.20
N GLN A 311 4.58 97.38 -28.92
CA GLN A 311 4.23 98.80 -28.92
C GLN A 311 2.70 98.95 -28.93
N THR A 312 2.11 99.16 -27.75
CA THR A 312 1.01 100.12 -27.49
C THR A 312 0.54 99.95 -26.05
N THR A 313 0.92 100.88 -25.16
CA THR A 313 0.08 101.40 -24.05
C THR A 313 0.89 102.45 -23.27
N GLU A 314 0.80 103.70 -23.73
CA GLU A 314 0.86 104.87 -22.85
C GLU A 314 -0.49 105.59 -22.90
N GLU A 315 -0.83 106.22 -21.77
CA GLU A 315 -1.87 107.23 -21.54
C GLU A 315 -3.23 106.82 -20.94
N LYS A 316 -3.35 107.01 -19.61
CA LYS A 316 -4.20 108.04 -18.91
C LYS A 316 -4.25 107.71 -17.41
N LYS A 317 -3.69 108.52 -16.48
CA LYS A 317 -4.32 109.69 -15.81
C LYS A 317 -5.81 109.41 -15.54
N GLU A 318 -6.26 109.19 -14.30
CA GLU A 318 -6.25 110.03 -13.10
C GLU A 318 -6.51 109.17 -11.86
#